data_AF-A0A0L7KQT4-F1
#
_entry.id   AF-A0A0L7KQT4-F1
#
_cell.length_a   1.000
_cell.length_b   1.000
_cell.length_c   1.000
_cell.angle_alpha   90.00
_cell.angle_beta   90.00
_cell.angle_gamma   90.00
#
_symmetry.space_group_name_H-M   'P 1'
#
loop_
_entity.id
_entity.type
_entity.pdbx_description
1 polymer ?
#
loop_
_entity_poly.entity_id
_entity_poly.type
_entity_poly.pdbx_seq_one_letter_code
_entity_poly.pdbx_strand_id
1 'polypeptide(L)'
;GGNSARGLLVKKHSENLQTHGDFSFPNSVKSWHEHLKGNEYSSNGDVTLLHCIGKNLNDLIEESVRWNLRVKSVKEAAGRVYLFLDRPLAITVGLSEALRNIVLISQLLEAKNTSVITDPLCEQTNCLTSLRVKYLSNVIKNLCTIYGKSPEVLVSSRSSCKGSETRVFVCESVLNAKSGSKETAISSEDFIRIRQDEMTLIAQHKYGVRVTTDSKWKEFLTHLGESAVAFELLQGRPSSTVKINFNNVSAGSSKGASFILYNCARLETIIRTFNDKEPRKHLLPVIYARIHMLTILNDTLKLCLKILNIKSVSQM
;
A
#
# COMPACT_ATOMS: atom_id res chain seq x y z
N GLY A 1 -7.31 27.99 15.57
CA GLY A 1 -6.19 28.00 14.61
C GLY A 1 -6.63 27.30 13.35
N GLY A 2 -6.87 28.06 12.28
CA GLY A 2 -7.43 27.53 11.03
C GLY A 2 -6.44 26.63 10.31
N ASN A 3 -6.89 25.44 9.93
CA ASN A 3 -6.22 24.58 8.97
C ASN A 3 -6.13 25.32 7.62
N SER A 4 -4.97 25.92 7.33
CA SER A 4 -4.62 26.32 5.98
C SER A 4 -4.45 25.05 5.16
N ALA A 5 -5.51 24.63 4.48
CA ALA A 5 -5.39 23.71 3.36
C ALA A 5 -4.61 24.46 2.26
N ARG A 6 -3.27 24.45 2.36
CA ARG A 6 -2.38 24.90 1.29
C ARG A 6 -2.72 24.04 0.06
N GLY A 7 -3.50 24.61 -0.86
CA GLY A 7 -3.81 23.96 -2.12
C GLY A 7 -2.50 23.61 -2.82
N LEU A 8 -2.36 22.37 -3.28
CA LEU A 8 -1.23 21.95 -4.10
C LEU A 8 -1.18 22.82 -5.37
N LEU A 9 -0.15 23.68 -5.47
CA LEU A 9 0.06 24.55 -6.64
C LEU A 9 0.21 23.72 -7.92
N VAL A 10 0.92 22.60 -7.82
CA VAL A 10 1.01 21.59 -8.87
C VAL A 10 -0.02 20.51 -8.63
N LYS A 11 -0.96 20.37 -9.58
CA LYS A 11 -2.00 19.35 -9.55
C LYS A 11 -1.62 18.20 -10.47
N LYS A 12 -1.65 16.97 -9.93
CA LYS A 12 -1.61 15.74 -10.73
C LYS A 12 -3.02 15.44 -11.25
N HIS A 13 -3.13 15.06 -12.52
CA HIS A 13 -4.37 14.64 -13.14
C HIS A 13 -4.45 13.11 -13.23
N SER A 14 -5.65 12.56 -13.05
CA SER A 14 -5.94 11.13 -13.19
C SER A 14 -7.03 10.85 -14.24
N GLU A 15 -7.70 11.88 -14.72
CA GLU A 15 -8.85 11.81 -15.62
C GLU A 15 -8.71 12.85 -16.73
N ASN A 16 -9.32 12.58 -17.89
CA ASN A 16 -9.29 13.46 -19.05
C ASN A 16 -7.86 13.90 -19.43
N LEU A 17 -6.90 12.96 -19.36
CA LEU A 17 -5.48 13.22 -19.59
C LEU A 17 -5.15 13.72 -21.01
N GLN A 18 -6.06 13.54 -21.96
CA GLN A 18 -5.95 14.12 -23.31
C GLN A 18 -6.18 15.65 -23.30
N THR A 19 -6.98 16.13 -22.35
CA THR A 19 -7.34 17.55 -22.24
C THR A 19 -6.46 18.26 -21.22
N HIS A 20 -6.23 17.63 -20.07
CA HIS A 20 -5.53 18.23 -18.92
C HIS A 20 -4.07 17.77 -18.76
N GLY A 21 -3.56 16.95 -19.67
CA GLY A 21 -2.22 16.36 -19.49
C GLY A 21 -2.11 15.55 -18.20
N ASP A 22 -0.88 15.37 -17.74
CA ASP A 22 -0.54 14.57 -16.56
C ASP A 22 -0.39 15.46 -15.31
N PHE A 23 0.10 16.70 -15.49
CA PHE A 23 0.25 17.69 -14.42
C PHE A 23 -0.23 19.06 -14.88
N SER A 24 -0.67 19.91 -13.95
CA SER A 24 -0.86 21.33 -14.23
C SER A 24 -0.51 22.23 -13.07
N PHE A 25 -0.23 23.48 -13.39
CA PHE A 25 0.02 24.51 -12.38
C PHE A 25 -0.52 25.87 -12.84
N PRO A 26 -0.86 26.78 -11.92
CA PRO A 26 -1.33 28.12 -12.27
C PRO A 26 -0.19 28.92 -12.89
N ASN A 27 -0.46 29.59 -14.02
CA ASN A 27 0.48 30.51 -14.66
C ASN A 27 0.37 31.95 -14.11
N SER A 28 -0.31 32.14 -12.98
CA SER A 28 -0.47 33.44 -12.34
C SER A 28 0.56 33.65 -11.23
N VAL A 29 1.26 34.77 -11.26
CA VAL A 29 2.25 35.19 -10.24
C VAL A 29 1.67 35.17 -8.82
N LYS A 30 0.41 35.57 -8.65
CA LYS A 30 -0.30 35.58 -7.36
C LYS A 30 -0.27 34.23 -6.64
N SER A 31 -0.33 33.12 -7.37
CA SER A 31 -0.29 31.77 -6.76
C SER A 31 1.10 31.39 -6.25
N TRP A 32 2.15 32.06 -6.70
CA TRP A 32 3.55 31.72 -6.41
C TRP A 32 4.28 32.77 -5.57
N HIS A 33 3.57 33.75 -5.02
CA HIS A 33 4.17 34.87 -4.28
C HIS A 33 5.08 34.44 -3.13
N GLU A 34 4.77 33.33 -2.42
CA GLU A 34 5.65 32.79 -1.35
C GLU A 34 6.99 32.23 -1.89
N HIS A 35 7.08 31.94 -3.19
CA HIS A 35 8.22 31.30 -3.83
C HIS A 35 9.07 32.25 -4.70
N LEU A 36 8.54 33.43 -5.02
CA LEU A 36 9.24 34.44 -5.81
C LEU A 36 10.01 35.36 -4.85
N LYS A 37 11.34 35.43 -5.01
CA LYS A 37 12.20 36.33 -4.22
C LYS A 37 12.22 37.71 -4.87
N GLY A 38 11.62 38.72 -4.25
CA GLY A 38 11.75 40.12 -4.66
C GLY A 38 10.50 40.95 -4.38
N ASN A 39 10.70 42.18 -3.89
CA ASN A 39 9.64 43.19 -3.67
C ASN A 39 9.16 43.87 -4.97
N GLU A 40 9.64 43.46 -6.15
CA GLU A 40 9.36 44.15 -7.41
C GLU A 40 8.04 43.73 -8.08
N TYR A 41 7.36 42.70 -7.57
CA TYR A 41 6.14 42.19 -8.21
C TYR A 41 4.88 42.90 -7.68
N SER A 42 4.95 44.24 -7.69
CA SER A 42 3.84 45.13 -7.38
C SER A 42 2.91 45.22 -8.60
N SER A 43 1.94 44.31 -8.66
CA SER A 43 0.55 44.59 -9.05
C SER A 43 0.25 45.46 -10.28
N ASN A 44 1.07 45.42 -11.34
CA ASN A 44 0.74 46.02 -12.64
C ASN A 44 0.69 44.94 -13.73
N GLY A 45 -0.55 44.57 -14.12
CA GLY A 45 -0.96 44.03 -15.42
C GLY A 45 -0.32 42.72 -15.93
N ASP A 46 -1.15 41.66 -16.07
CA ASP A 46 -0.99 40.49 -16.97
C ASP A 46 0.34 39.74 -17.06
N VAL A 47 1.30 39.96 -16.16
CA VAL A 47 2.55 39.18 -16.18
C VAL A 47 2.29 37.76 -15.69
N THR A 48 2.60 36.78 -16.54
CA THR A 48 2.50 35.36 -16.22
C THR A 48 3.70 34.88 -15.39
N LEU A 49 3.54 33.76 -14.68
CA LEU A 49 4.64 33.14 -13.94
C LEU A 49 5.82 32.85 -14.86
N LEU A 50 5.56 32.26 -16.03
CA LEU A 50 6.61 31.91 -16.99
C LEU A 50 7.38 33.16 -17.43
N HIS A 51 6.68 34.25 -17.73
CA HIS A 51 7.32 35.51 -18.06
C HIS A 51 8.20 36.04 -16.90
N CYS A 52 7.71 35.98 -15.65
CA CYS A 52 8.48 36.41 -14.47
C CYS A 52 9.79 35.64 -14.28
N ILE A 53 9.83 34.35 -14.63
CA ILE A 53 11.04 33.52 -14.53
C ILE A 53 11.88 33.53 -15.81
N GLY A 54 11.55 34.37 -16.80
CA GLY A 54 12.25 34.45 -18.07
C GLY A 54 12.13 33.17 -18.90
N LYS A 55 10.99 32.49 -18.81
CA LYS A 55 10.69 31.25 -19.52
C LYS A 55 9.44 31.38 -20.38
N ASN A 56 9.35 30.52 -21.38
CA ASN A 56 8.15 30.29 -22.19
C ASN A 56 7.73 28.80 -22.10
N LEU A 57 6.66 28.42 -22.79
CA LEU A 57 6.15 27.04 -22.76
C LEU A 57 7.11 26.02 -23.39
N ASN A 58 7.87 26.41 -24.42
CA ASN A 58 8.83 25.52 -25.09
C ASN A 58 10.06 25.27 -24.22
N ASP A 59 10.50 26.26 -23.43
CA ASP A 59 11.61 26.07 -22.50
C ASP A 59 11.34 24.93 -21.51
N LEU A 60 10.08 24.75 -21.09
CA LEU A 60 9.69 23.62 -20.23
C LEU A 60 9.92 22.27 -20.91
N ILE A 61 9.70 22.17 -22.23
CA ILE A 61 9.95 20.95 -23.00
C ILE A 61 11.46 20.71 -23.11
N GLU A 62 12.20 21.75 -23.49
CA GLU A 62 13.65 21.68 -23.70
C GLU A 62 14.41 21.33 -22.41
N GLU A 63 14.06 21.96 -21.29
CA GLU A 63 14.67 21.66 -20.00
C GLU A 63 14.29 20.27 -19.49
N SER A 64 13.06 19.82 -19.79
CA SER A 64 12.59 18.52 -19.34
C SER A 64 13.36 17.34 -19.92
N VAL A 65 14.15 17.54 -20.98
CA VAL A 65 15.00 16.49 -21.58
C VAL A 65 15.91 15.84 -20.54
N ARG A 66 16.35 16.60 -19.53
CA ARG A 66 17.21 16.12 -18.43
C ARG A 66 16.42 15.54 -17.25
N TRP A 67 15.11 15.64 -17.25
CA TRP A 67 14.27 15.13 -16.17
C TRP A 67 14.01 13.63 -16.36
N ASN A 68 13.85 12.91 -15.25
CA ASN A 68 13.40 11.53 -15.28
C ASN A 68 12.01 11.41 -15.95
N LEU A 69 11.14 12.39 -15.72
CA LEU A 69 9.83 12.50 -16.36
C LEU A 69 9.84 13.60 -17.41
N ARG A 70 10.22 13.26 -18.64
CA ARG A 70 10.28 14.21 -19.77
C ARG A 70 8.89 14.71 -20.15
N VAL A 71 8.78 16.00 -20.46
CA VAL A 71 7.57 16.63 -20.97
C VAL A 71 7.59 16.52 -22.49
N LYS A 72 6.55 15.90 -23.07
CA LYS A 72 6.37 15.75 -24.51
C LYS A 72 5.71 16.97 -25.14
N SER A 73 4.74 17.56 -24.45
CA SER A 73 4.09 18.78 -24.90
C SER A 73 3.53 19.58 -23.73
N VAL A 74 3.28 20.86 -23.98
CA VAL A 74 2.73 21.81 -23.00
C VAL A 74 1.58 22.55 -23.64
N LYS A 75 0.54 22.84 -22.86
CA LYS A 75 -0.58 23.68 -23.27
C LYS A 75 -0.92 24.67 -22.16
N GLU A 76 -1.19 25.91 -22.53
CA GLU A 76 -1.80 26.87 -21.62
C GLU A 76 -3.30 27.00 -21.91
N ALA A 77 -4.13 26.92 -20.87
CA ALA A 77 -5.56 27.18 -20.96
C ALA A 77 -6.12 27.66 -19.63
N ALA A 78 -7.01 28.66 -19.67
CA ALA A 78 -7.67 29.23 -18.49
C ALA A 78 -6.67 29.61 -17.36
N GLY A 79 -5.54 30.24 -17.73
CA GLY A 79 -4.51 30.69 -16.79
C GLY A 79 -3.72 29.56 -16.11
N ARG A 80 -3.75 28.34 -16.67
CA ARG A 80 -2.96 27.19 -16.18
C ARG A 80 -2.10 26.62 -17.29
N VAL A 81 -0.91 26.20 -16.91
CA VAL A 81 0.00 25.41 -17.75
C VAL A 81 -0.28 23.93 -17.48
N TYR A 82 -0.56 23.18 -18.53
CA TYR A 82 -0.77 21.74 -18.53
C TYR A 82 0.43 21.06 -19.18
N LEU A 83 1.04 20.11 -18.47
CA LEU A 83 2.20 19.34 -18.90
C LEU A 83 1.74 17.94 -19.32
N PHE A 84 2.13 17.53 -20.52
CA PHE A 84 1.90 16.20 -21.06
C PHE A 84 3.23 15.46 -21.08
N LEU A 85 3.36 14.39 -20.32
CA LEU A 85 4.60 13.62 -20.25
C LEU A 85 4.78 12.74 -21.48
N ASP A 86 6.04 12.40 -21.76
CA ASP A 86 6.38 11.29 -22.63
C ASP A 86 6.00 9.97 -21.94
N ARG A 87 4.76 9.51 -22.17
CA ARG A 87 4.17 8.38 -21.44
C ARG A 87 4.97 7.08 -21.56
N PRO A 88 5.42 6.63 -22.75
CA PRO A 88 6.30 5.47 -22.86
C PRO A 88 7.52 5.55 -21.92
N LEU A 89 8.20 6.69 -21.90
CA LEU A 89 9.34 6.89 -21.01
C LEU A 89 8.91 6.91 -19.53
N ALA A 90 7.86 7.65 -19.20
CA ALA A 90 7.37 7.76 -17.83
C ALA A 90 6.95 6.40 -17.26
N ILE A 91 6.36 5.53 -18.08
CA ILE A 91 6.05 4.14 -17.72
C ILE A 91 7.34 3.37 -17.44
N THR A 92 8.32 3.42 -18.34
CA THR A 92 9.62 2.75 -18.13
C THR A 92 10.28 3.19 -16.82
N VAL A 93 10.36 4.50 -16.58
CA VAL A 93 10.92 5.08 -15.35
C VAL A 93 10.15 4.59 -14.12
N GLY A 94 8.82 4.63 -14.16
CA GLY A 94 7.98 4.16 -13.07
C GLY A 94 8.16 2.66 -12.75
N LEU A 95 8.26 1.82 -13.78
CA LEU A 95 8.51 0.38 -13.61
C LEU A 95 9.91 0.10 -13.08
N SER A 96 10.94 0.80 -13.58
CA SER A 96 12.31 0.69 -13.08
C SER A 96 12.43 1.12 -11.62
N GLU A 97 11.80 2.23 -11.23
CA GLU A 97 11.78 2.68 -9.84
C GLU A 97 11.00 1.71 -8.93
N ALA A 98 9.89 1.14 -9.41
CA ALA A 98 9.17 0.11 -8.67
C ALA A 98 10.05 -1.11 -8.39
N LEU A 99 10.75 -1.62 -9.41
CA LEU A 99 11.71 -2.73 -9.26
C LEU A 99 12.82 -2.41 -8.26
N ARG A 100 13.44 -1.22 -8.39
CA ARG A 100 14.49 -0.76 -7.48
C ARG A 100 13.99 -0.73 -6.03
N ASN A 101 12.79 -0.19 -5.80
CA ASN A 101 12.18 -0.14 -4.48
C ASN A 101 11.82 -1.53 -3.94
N ILE A 102 11.33 -2.44 -4.79
CA ILE A 102 11.05 -3.83 -4.40
C ILE A 102 12.30 -4.50 -3.87
N VAL A 103 13.41 -4.41 -4.61
CA VAL A 103 14.70 -5.00 -4.21
C VAL A 103 15.20 -4.37 -2.91
N LEU A 104 15.21 -3.04 -2.83
CA LEU A 104 15.68 -2.31 -1.65
C LEU A 104 14.89 -2.68 -0.39
N ILE A 105 13.56 -2.60 -0.45
CA ILE A 105 12.70 -2.90 0.71
C ILE A 105 12.81 -4.38 1.09
N SER A 106 12.91 -5.28 0.11
CA SER A 106 13.10 -6.71 0.38
C SER A 106 14.39 -6.98 1.14
N GLN A 107 15.50 -6.35 0.74
CA GLN A 107 16.80 -6.44 1.43
C GLN A 107 16.73 -5.84 2.84
N LEU A 108 16.07 -4.69 3.01
CA LEU A 108 15.87 -4.09 4.32
C LEU A 108 15.10 -5.03 5.24
N LEU A 109 14.01 -5.65 4.77
CA LEU A 109 13.21 -6.57 5.59
C LEU A 109 13.98 -7.83 6.04
N GLU A 110 15.05 -8.23 5.34
CA GLU A 110 15.93 -9.33 5.78
C GLU A 110 16.95 -8.88 6.85
N ALA A 111 17.19 -7.57 6.98
CA ALA A 111 18.09 -7.05 8.00
C ALA A 111 17.44 -7.14 9.39
N LYS A 112 18.02 -7.95 10.29
CA LYS A 112 17.54 -8.14 11.66
C LYS A 112 17.95 -6.99 12.58
N ASN A 113 17.34 -5.82 12.41
CA ASN A 113 17.52 -4.67 13.30
C ASN A 113 16.17 -4.12 13.75
N THR A 114 15.70 -4.47 14.95
CA THR A 114 14.45 -3.89 15.48
C THR A 114 14.54 -3.57 16.97
N SER A 115 14.25 -2.32 17.32
CA SER A 115 14.07 -1.79 18.68
C SER A 115 12.60 -1.84 19.14
N VAL A 116 11.80 -2.75 18.57
CA VAL A 116 10.35 -2.83 18.83
C VAL A 116 10.07 -3.93 19.85
N ILE A 117 9.50 -3.54 20.98
CA ILE A 117 9.15 -4.39 22.10
C ILE A 117 7.62 -4.50 22.19
N THR A 118 7.12 -5.71 22.41
CA THR A 118 5.71 -5.91 22.77
C THR A 118 5.61 -5.87 24.30
N ASP A 119 4.57 -5.24 24.84
CA ASP A 119 4.28 -5.29 26.27
C ASP A 119 4.14 -6.76 26.74
N PRO A 120 5.00 -7.24 27.66
CA PRO A 120 5.00 -8.64 28.10
C PRO A 120 3.66 -9.09 28.69
N LEU A 121 2.89 -8.17 29.29
CA LEU A 121 1.57 -8.46 29.85
C LEU A 121 0.53 -8.70 28.75
N CYS A 122 0.76 -8.18 27.54
CA CYS A 122 -0.07 -8.49 26.38
C CYS A 122 0.31 -9.84 25.76
N GLU A 123 1.57 -10.28 25.81
CA GLU A 123 2.00 -11.55 25.20
C GLU A 123 1.47 -12.80 25.92
N GLN A 124 1.18 -12.69 27.22
CA GLN A 124 0.79 -13.85 28.04
C GLN A 124 -0.68 -14.25 27.95
N THR A 125 -1.49 -13.55 27.15
CA THR A 125 -2.95 -13.74 27.13
C THR A 125 -3.42 -14.32 25.81
N ASN A 126 -4.16 -15.43 25.88
CA ASN A 126 -4.72 -16.09 24.71
C ASN A 126 -6.08 -15.49 24.30
N CYS A 127 -6.11 -14.20 23.97
CA CYS A 127 -7.32 -13.51 23.53
C CYS A 127 -7.09 -12.70 22.26
N LEU A 128 -8.17 -12.34 21.56
CA LEU A 128 -8.07 -11.66 20.26
C LEU A 128 -7.39 -10.28 20.32
N THR A 129 -7.51 -9.58 21.45
CA THR A 129 -6.81 -8.30 21.64
C THR A 129 -5.29 -8.50 21.64
N SER A 130 -4.83 -9.58 22.28
CA SER A 130 -3.41 -9.93 22.37
C SER A 130 -2.87 -10.45 21.05
N LEU A 131 -3.69 -11.22 20.32
CA LEU A 131 -3.39 -11.61 18.95
C LEU A 131 -3.24 -10.39 18.03
N ARG A 132 -4.11 -9.40 18.15
CA ARG A 132 -4.02 -8.14 17.41
C ARG A 132 -2.74 -7.37 17.75
N VAL A 133 -2.39 -7.27 19.04
CA VAL A 133 -1.13 -6.66 19.50
C VAL A 133 0.06 -7.38 18.87
N LYS A 134 0.09 -8.72 18.91
CA LYS A 134 1.16 -9.54 18.32
C LYS A 134 1.34 -9.26 16.82
N TYR A 135 0.24 -9.25 16.05
CA TYR A 135 0.31 -8.93 14.62
C TYR A 135 0.77 -7.50 14.37
N LEU A 136 0.24 -6.52 15.10
CA LEU A 136 0.65 -5.14 15.00
C LEU A 136 2.15 -4.96 15.32
N SER A 137 2.65 -5.62 16.36
CA SER A 137 4.08 -5.62 16.72
C SER A 137 4.94 -6.09 15.56
N ASN A 138 4.55 -7.16 14.87
CA ASN A 138 5.30 -7.67 13.72
C ASN A 138 5.29 -6.68 12.53
N VAL A 139 4.15 -6.03 12.27
CA VAL A 139 4.08 -4.99 11.22
C VAL A 139 4.95 -3.78 11.57
N ILE A 140 4.89 -3.31 12.82
CA ILE A 140 5.70 -2.18 13.29
C ILE A 140 7.20 -2.54 13.22
N LYS A 141 7.59 -3.76 13.60
CA LYS A 141 8.96 -4.29 13.41
C LYS A 141 9.42 -4.12 11.96
N ASN A 142 8.64 -4.65 11.03
CA ASN A 142 8.94 -4.58 9.60
C ASN A 142 9.05 -3.13 9.09
N LEU A 143 8.13 -2.25 9.49
CA LEU A 143 8.15 -0.83 9.12
C LEU A 143 9.36 -0.09 9.71
N CYS A 144 9.72 -0.37 10.96
CA CYS A 144 10.90 0.19 11.61
C CYS A 144 12.19 -0.24 10.89
N THR A 145 12.28 -1.50 10.49
CA THR A 145 13.42 -2.01 9.69
C THR A 145 13.54 -1.25 8.36
N ILE A 146 12.42 -1.04 7.66
CA ILE A 146 12.41 -0.31 6.38
C ILE A 146 12.82 1.16 6.56
N TYR A 147 12.40 1.80 7.66
CA TYR A 147 12.71 3.21 7.91
C TYR A 147 14.13 3.44 8.44
N GLY A 148 14.81 2.40 8.94
CA GLY A 148 16.24 2.39 9.30
C GLY A 148 16.60 3.12 10.60
N LYS A 149 15.84 4.13 11.04
CA LYS A 149 16.02 4.82 12.33
C LYS A 149 14.68 5.04 13.02
N SER A 150 14.43 4.25 14.06
CA SER A 150 13.29 4.49 14.96
C SER A 150 13.77 4.50 16.41
N PRO A 151 13.23 5.43 17.24
CA PRO A 151 13.41 5.31 18.70
C PRO A 151 12.85 3.96 19.14
N GLU A 152 13.23 3.50 20.33
CA GLU A 152 12.62 2.31 20.91
C GLU A 152 11.09 2.42 20.86
N VAL A 153 10.43 1.39 20.36
CA VAL A 153 8.97 1.38 20.16
C VAL A 153 8.35 0.34 21.05
N LEU A 154 7.36 0.73 21.86
CA LEU A 154 6.56 -0.19 22.66
C LEU A 154 5.17 -0.33 22.03
N VAL A 155 4.73 -1.56 21.80
CA VAL A 155 3.36 -1.87 21.36
C VAL A 155 2.60 -2.49 22.52
N SER A 156 1.50 -1.86 22.93
CA SER A 156 0.68 -2.32 24.07
C SER A 156 -0.81 -2.14 23.80
N SER A 157 -1.65 -2.96 24.43
CA SER A 157 -3.10 -2.71 24.48
C SER A 157 -3.53 -1.80 25.63
N ARG A 158 -2.58 -1.31 26.44
CA ARG A 158 -2.84 -0.53 27.64
C ARG A 158 -2.51 0.94 27.39
N SER A 159 -3.50 1.81 27.62
CA SER A 159 -3.35 3.26 27.49
C SER A 159 -2.48 3.90 28.57
N SER A 160 -2.16 3.18 29.64
CA SER A 160 -1.36 3.65 30.77
C SER A 160 0.16 3.58 30.57
N CYS A 161 0.65 2.95 29.49
CA CYS A 161 2.08 2.88 29.20
C CYS A 161 2.58 4.24 28.69
N LYS A 162 3.28 5.00 29.55
CA LYS A 162 3.99 6.22 29.20
C LYS A 162 5.44 6.10 29.68
N GLY A 163 6.39 5.96 28.76
CA GLY A 163 7.81 6.12 28.99
C GLY A 163 8.29 7.45 28.42
N SER A 164 9.31 8.08 29.01
CA SER A 164 9.79 9.41 28.60
C SER A 164 10.56 9.42 27.28
N GLU A 165 11.13 8.29 26.85
CA GLU A 165 11.96 8.19 25.63
C GLU A 165 11.45 7.15 24.59
N THR A 166 10.58 6.23 25.00
CA THR A 166 10.02 5.17 24.14
C THR A 166 8.75 5.64 23.45
N ARG A 167 8.66 5.49 22.12
CA ARG A 167 7.41 5.77 21.39
C ARG A 167 6.41 4.64 21.63
N VAL A 168 5.25 4.97 22.19
CA VAL A 168 4.22 3.96 22.50
C VAL A 168 3.13 3.94 21.43
N PHE A 169 2.85 2.76 20.87
CA PHE A 169 1.70 2.49 20.03
C PHE A 169 0.64 1.73 20.83
N VAL A 170 -0.47 2.41 21.08
CA VAL A 170 -1.63 1.80 21.75
C VAL A 170 -2.50 1.08 20.72
N CYS A 171 -2.68 -0.22 20.95
CA CYS A 171 -3.54 -1.10 20.18
C CYS A 171 -4.87 -1.29 20.90
N GLU A 172 -5.94 -0.73 20.35
CA GLU A 172 -7.26 -0.82 20.97
C GLU A 172 -7.81 -2.24 20.98
N SER A 173 -8.77 -2.46 21.89
CA SER A 173 -9.36 -3.78 22.12
C SER A 173 -10.12 -4.33 20.90
N VAL A 174 -10.20 -5.66 20.85
CA VAL A 174 -11.06 -6.39 19.92
C VAL A 174 -12.40 -6.65 20.61
N LEU A 175 -13.48 -6.23 19.96
CA LEU A 175 -14.85 -6.31 20.48
C LEU A 175 -15.65 -7.37 19.72
N ASN A 176 -16.58 -7.99 20.41
CA ASN A 176 -17.62 -8.78 19.77
C ASN A 176 -18.67 -7.85 19.15
N ALA A 177 -18.96 -8.00 17.87
CA ALA A 177 -19.90 -7.12 17.17
C ALA A 177 -21.34 -7.21 17.73
N LYS A 178 -21.74 -8.35 18.30
CA LYS A 178 -23.08 -8.54 18.89
C LYS A 178 -23.19 -7.92 20.28
N SER A 179 -22.23 -8.19 21.17
CA SER A 179 -22.30 -7.68 22.55
C SER A 179 -21.74 -6.27 22.72
N GLY A 180 -20.97 -5.78 21.73
CA GLY A 180 -20.27 -4.49 21.82
C GLY A 180 -19.14 -4.44 22.85
N SER A 181 -18.88 -5.56 23.54
CA SER A 181 -17.91 -5.67 24.64
C SER A 181 -16.63 -6.37 24.17
N LYS A 182 -15.56 -6.25 24.97
CA LYS A 182 -14.29 -6.92 24.68
C LYS A 182 -14.51 -8.43 24.50
N GLU A 183 -13.98 -8.97 23.41
CA GLU A 183 -14.08 -10.40 23.13
C GLU A 183 -13.06 -11.18 23.96
N THR A 184 -13.57 -12.04 24.83
CA THR A 184 -12.79 -12.89 25.75
C THR A 184 -13.30 -14.33 25.82
N ALA A 185 -14.39 -14.65 25.12
CA ALA A 185 -15.01 -15.98 25.13
C ALA A 185 -14.32 -16.94 24.15
N ILE A 186 -13.69 -16.42 23.10
CA ILE A 186 -12.94 -17.23 22.13
C ILE A 186 -11.42 -17.04 22.27
N SER A 187 -10.69 -18.14 22.17
CA SER A 187 -9.23 -18.14 22.12
C SER A 187 -8.69 -17.68 20.78
N SER A 188 -7.39 -17.33 20.73
CA SER A 188 -6.72 -16.94 19.49
C SER A 188 -6.70 -18.09 18.49
N GLU A 189 -6.41 -19.31 18.95
CA GLU A 189 -6.30 -20.51 18.12
C GLU A 189 -7.66 -20.93 17.57
N ASP A 190 -8.72 -20.86 18.39
CA ASP A 190 -10.07 -21.19 17.92
C ASP A 190 -10.54 -20.18 16.87
N PHE A 191 -10.19 -18.91 17.01
CA PHE A 191 -10.54 -17.90 16.01
C PHE A 191 -9.79 -18.11 14.69
N ILE A 192 -8.50 -18.45 14.75
CA ILE A 192 -7.73 -18.84 13.56
C ILE A 192 -8.36 -20.05 12.88
N ARG A 193 -8.76 -21.07 13.66
CA ARG A 193 -9.41 -22.28 13.12
C ARG A 193 -10.74 -21.96 12.44
N ILE A 194 -11.59 -21.14 13.04
CA ILE A 194 -12.85 -20.70 12.42
C ILE A 194 -12.59 -20.00 11.08
N ARG A 195 -11.61 -19.10 11.01
CA ARG A 195 -11.27 -18.42 9.75
C ARG A 195 -10.62 -19.35 8.73
N GLN A 196 -9.85 -20.34 9.16
CA GLN A 196 -9.31 -21.40 8.29
C GLN A 196 -10.44 -22.22 7.65
N ASP A 197 -11.45 -22.62 8.42
CA ASP A 197 -12.60 -23.37 7.92
C ASP A 197 -13.40 -22.54 6.91
N GLU A 198 -13.64 -21.25 7.21
CA GLU A 198 -14.28 -20.33 6.26
C GLU A 198 -13.48 -20.17 4.95
N MET A 199 -12.16 -20.01 5.04
CA MET A 199 -11.31 -19.89 3.87
C MET A 199 -11.28 -21.15 3.02
N THR A 200 -11.33 -22.31 3.68
CA THR A 200 -11.44 -23.61 3.00
C THR A 200 -12.76 -23.71 2.23
N LEU A 201 -13.87 -23.36 2.86
CA LEU A 201 -15.19 -23.35 2.22
C LEU A 201 -15.24 -22.36 1.04
N ILE A 202 -14.66 -21.17 1.18
CA ILE A 202 -14.59 -20.19 0.09
C ILE A 202 -13.74 -20.74 -1.06
N ALA A 203 -12.59 -21.35 -0.79
CA ALA A 203 -11.75 -21.96 -1.80
C ALA A 203 -12.50 -23.06 -2.58
N GLN A 204 -13.18 -23.95 -1.87
CA GLN A 204 -13.97 -25.03 -2.47
C GLN A 204 -15.14 -24.52 -3.31
N HIS A 205 -16.00 -23.67 -2.74
CA HIS A 205 -17.26 -23.28 -3.37
C HIS A 205 -17.12 -22.15 -4.40
N LYS A 206 -16.19 -21.21 -4.19
CA LYS A 206 -16.04 -20.05 -5.07
C LYS A 206 -15.00 -20.26 -6.16
N TYR A 207 -13.95 -21.02 -5.86
CA TYR A 207 -12.81 -21.20 -6.76
C TYR A 207 -12.63 -22.65 -7.23
N GLY A 208 -13.50 -23.57 -6.80
CA GLY A 208 -13.53 -24.96 -7.28
C GLY A 208 -12.35 -25.81 -6.79
N VAL A 209 -11.69 -25.37 -5.72
CA VAL A 209 -10.48 -26.01 -5.19
C VAL A 209 -10.83 -27.35 -4.54
N ARG A 210 -10.12 -28.41 -4.94
CA ARG A 210 -10.29 -29.75 -4.35
C ARG A 210 -9.38 -29.88 -3.14
N VAL A 211 -9.97 -30.07 -1.96
CA VAL A 211 -9.19 -30.32 -0.74
C VAL A 211 -8.53 -31.68 -0.82
N THR A 212 -7.20 -31.70 -0.66
CA THR A 212 -6.41 -32.92 -0.60
C THR A 212 -5.99 -33.19 0.85
N THR A 213 -5.63 -34.44 1.16
CA THR A 213 -5.14 -34.82 2.49
C THR A 213 -3.64 -34.57 2.67
N ASP A 214 -2.99 -33.95 1.68
CA ASP A 214 -1.55 -33.65 1.66
C ASP A 214 -1.17 -32.76 2.86
N SER A 215 -0.04 -33.06 3.51
CA SER A 215 0.49 -32.26 4.62
C SER A 215 0.80 -30.82 4.17
N LYS A 216 1.29 -30.65 2.93
CA LYS A 216 1.52 -29.32 2.34
C LYS A 216 0.22 -28.54 2.18
N TRP A 217 -0.87 -29.24 1.87
CA TRP A 217 -2.20 -28.64 1.75
C TRP A 217 -2.73 -28.19 3.11
N LYS A 218 -2.51 -28.98 4.17
CA LYS A 218 -2.88 -28.59 5.53
C LYS A 218 -2.09 -27.37 6.04
N GLU A 219 -0.79 -27.33 5.78
CA GLU A 219 0.06 -26.17 6.11
C GLU A 219 -0.42 -24.91 5.35
N PHE A 220 -0.73 -25.07 4.06
CA PHE A 220 -1.30 -24.01 3.23
C PHE A 220 -2.61 -23.46 3.80
N LEU A 221 -3.58 -24.33 4.15
CA LEU A 221 -4.85 -23.90 4.74
C LEU A 221 -4.65 -23.21 6.09
N THR A 222 -3.70 -23.68 6.90
CA THR A 222 -3.36 -23.06 8.18
C THR A 222 -2.89 -21.62 7.97
N HIS A 223 -1.97 -21.40 7.04
CA HIS A 223 -1.51 -20.04 6.69
C HIS A 223 -2.62 -19.17 6.11
N LEU A 224 -3.56 -19.76 5.37
CA LEU A 224 -4.70 -19.03 4.82
C LEU A 224 -5.62 -18.50 5.93
N GLY A 225 -5.88 -19.31 6.96
CA GLY A 225 -6.61 -18.91 8.16
C GLY A 225 -5.90 -17.80 8.93
N GLU A 226 -4.61 -17.97 9.22
CA GLU A 226 -3.78 -16.95 9.89
C GLU A 226 -3.79 -15.62 9.13
N SER A 227 -3.66 -15.67 7.80
CA SER A 227 -3.68 -14.50 6.94
C SER A 227 -5.03 -13.77 7.00
N ALA A 228 -6.14 -14.51 6.98
CA ALA A 228 -7.48 -13.94 7.09
C ALA A 228 -7.67 -13.20 8.43
N VAL A 229 -7.21 -13.79 9.54
CA VAL A 229 -7.24 -13.14 10.85
C VAL A 229 -6.37 -11.88 10.85
N ALA A 230 -5.16 -11.93 10.28
CA ALA A 230 -4.29 -10.77 10.19
C ALA A 230 -4.95 -9.60 9.44
N PHE A 231 -5.58 -9.87 8.29
CA PHE A 231 -6.33 -8.85 7.56
C PHE A 231 -7.49 -8.27 8.37
N GLU A 232 -8.22 -9.10 9.13
CA GLU A 232 -9.32 -8.63 9.98
C GLU A 232 -8.86 -7.73 11.13
N LEU A 233 -7.82 -8.16 11.84
CA LEU A 233 -7.34 -7.47 13.03
C LEU A 233 -6.54 -6.19 12.71
N LEU A 234 -5.98 -6.09 11.50
CA LEU A 234 -5.17 -4.95 11.05
C LEU A 234 -5.88 -4.00 10.08
N GLN A 235 -7.16 -4.24 9.74
CA GLN A 235 -7.90 -3.39 8.78
C GLN A 235 -8.09 -1.94 9.25
N GLY A 236 -8.17 -1.73 10.57
CA GLY A 236 -8.39 -0.44 11.20
C GLY A 236 -7.10 0.19 11.75
N ARG A 237 -7.18 1.47 12.13
CA ARG A 237 -6.06 2.13 12.84
C ARG A 237 -5.76 1.39 14.14
N PRO A 238 -4.48 1.28 14.55
CA PRO A 238 -4.10 0.67 15.83
C PRO A 238 -4.91 1.22 17.01
N SER A 239 -5.09 2.55 17.06
CA SER A 239 -5.82 3.28 18.09
C SER A 239 -7.35 3.23 17.95
N SER A 240 -7.90 2.30 17.16
CA SER A 240 -9.35 2.13 16.99
C SER A 240 -9.73 0.68 17.25
N THR A 241 -10.86 0.47 17.94
CA THR A 241 -11.36 -0.88 18.25
C THR A 241 -11.75 -1.63 16.98
N VAL A 242 -11.48 -2.92 16.93
CA VAL A 242 -11.93 -3.81 15.84
C VAL A 242 -13.12 -4.62 16.33
N LYS A 243 -14.20 -4.67 15.54
CA LYS A 243 -15.41 -5.44 15.87
C LYS A 243 -15.44 -6.71 15.02
N ILE A 244 -15.48 -7.87 15.66
CA ILE A 244 -15.52 -9.17 15.00
C ILE A 244 -16.95 -9.71 14.98
N ASN A 245 -17.39 -10.14 13.80
CA ASN A 245 -18.68 -10.81 13.65
C ASN A 245 -18.46 -12.29 13.33
N PHE A 246 -18.80 -13.17 14.27
CA PHE A 246 -18.69 -14.62 14.14
C PHE A 246 -19.85 -15.26 13.36
N ASN A 247 -20.97 -14.55 13.17
CA ASN A 247 -22.22 -15.14 12.68
C ASN A 247 -22.53 -14.78 11.24
N ASN A 248 -21.71 -13.94 10.61
CA ASN A 248 -21.95 -13.49 9.24
C ASN A 248 -20.70 -13.66 8.40
N VAL A 249 -20.56 -14.85 7.80
CA VAL A 249 -19.55 -15.20 6.78
C VAL A 249 -19.55 -14.19 5.62
N SER A 250 -20.69 -13.52 5.39
CA SER A 250 -20.83 -12.53 4.33
C SER A 250 -20.34 -11.12 4.67
N ALA A 251 -20.20 -10.78 5.96
CA ALA A 251 -19.80 -9.45 6.43
C ALA A 251 -18.39 -9.40 7.06
N GLY A 252 -17.73 -10.56 7.21
CA GLY A 252 -16.35 -10.64 7.71
C GLY A 252 -15.30 -10.22 6.66
N SER A 253 -14.14 -9.75 7.13
CA SER A 253 -13.01 -9.36 6.27
C SER A 253 -12.40 -10.55 5.51
N SER A 254 -12.77 -11.79 5.84
CA SER A 254 -12.41 -13.03 5.13
C SER A 254 -12.62 -12.89 3.62
N LYS A 255 -13.65 -12.17 3.16
CA LYS A 255 -13.86 -11.87 1.73
C LYS A 255 -12.75 -11.02 1.11
N GLY A 256 -12.26 -10.01 1.83
CA GLY A 256 -11.15 -9.17 1.40
C GLY A 256 -9.84 -9.96 1.38
N ALA A 257 -9.55 -10.70 2.45
CA ALA A 257 -8.38 -11.57 2.54
C ALA A 257 -8.33 -12.61 1.41
N SER A 258 -9.40 -13.39 1.24
CA SER A 258 -9.51 -14.38 0.16
C SER A 258 -9.41 -13.74 -1.22
N PHE A 259 -9.97 -12.54 -1.42
CA PHE A 259 -9.82 -11.82 -2.70
C PHE A 259 -8.36 -11.45 -2.97
N ILE A 260 -7.65 -10.89 -1.99
CA ILE A 260 -6.23 -10.51 -2.15
C ILE A 260 -5.36 -11.73 -2.42
N LEU A 261 -5.51 -12.78 -1.62
CA LEU A 261 -4.70 -14.00 -1.72
C LEU A 261 -4.99 -14.78 -3.02
N TYR A 262 -6.26 -14.83 -3.44
CA TYR A 262 -6.64 -15.37 -4.75
C TYR A 262 -6.00 -14.59 -5.90
N ASN A 263 -6.00 -13.25 -5.84
CA ASN A 263 -5.35 -12.45 -6.88
C ASN A 263 -3.83 -12.65 -6.91
N CYS A 264 -3.17 -12.88 -5.76
CA CYS A 264 -1.76 -13.27 -5.74
C CYS A 264 -1.54 -14.58 -6.51
N ALA A 265 -2.29 -15.63 -6.16
CA ALA A 265 -2.19 -16.94 -6.81
C ALA A 265 -2.49 -16.88 -8.31
N ARG A 266 -3.47 -16.05 -8.69
CA ARG A 266 -3.86 -15.83 -10.09
C ARG A 266 -2.76 -15.13 -10.88
N LEU A 267 -2.16 -14.06 -10.34
CA LEU A 267 -1.04 -13.37 -10.99
C LEU A 267 0.13 -14.33 -11.21
N GLU A 268 0.48 -15.10 -10.19
CA GLU A 268 1.56 -16.10 -10.25
C GLU A 268 1.28 -17.18 -11.29
N THR A 269 0.03 -17.67 -11.36
CA THR A 269 -0.38 -18.64 -12.38
C THR A 269 -0.32 -18.08 -13.80
N ILE A 270 -0.73 -16.82 -14.02
CA ILE A 270 -0.63 -16.16 -15.33
C ILE A 270 0.83 -16.04 -15.76
N ILE A 271 1.71 -15.58 -14.86
CA ILE A 271 3.14 -15.41 -15.13
C ILE A 271 3.79 -16.76 -15.46
N ARG A 272 3.53 -17.79 -14.63
CA ARG A 272 4.04 -19.15 -14.88
C ARG A 272 3.56 -19.71 -16.21
N THR A 273 2.25 -19.63 -16.49
CA THR A 273 1.67 -20.13 -17.75
C THR A 273 2.27 -19.44 -18.97
N PHE A 274 2.62 -18.16 -18.85
CA PHE A 274 3.31 -17.44 -19.90
C PHE A 274 4.75 -17.94 -20.10
N ASN A 275 5.50 -18.15 -19.01
CA ASN A 275 6.87 -18.67 -19.08
C ASN A 275 6.93 -20.10 -19.65
N ASP A 276 5.90 -20.91 -19.40
CA ASP A 276 5.83 -22.31 -19.86
C ASP A 276 5.32 -22.48 -21.30
N LYS A 277 4.80 -21.42 -21.95
CA LYS A 277 4.18 -21.52 -23.29
C LYS A 277 4.91 -20.64 -24.30
N GLU A 278 5.10 -21.15 -25.52
CA GLU A 278 5.56 -20.32 -26.64
C GLU A 278 4.50 -19.28 -27.02
N PRO A 279 4.79 -17.97 -26.92
CA PRO A 279 3.82 -16.95 -27.26
C PRO A 279 3.72 -16.75 -28.78
N ARG A 280 2.52 -16.41 -29.26
CA ARG A 280 2.29 -16.11 -30.69
C ARG A 280 3.12 -14.89 -31.11
N LYS A 281 3.95 -15.04 -32.15
CA LYS A 281 4.94 -14.04 -32.58
C LYS A 281 4.40 -12.61 -32.75
N HIS A 282 3.18 -12.44 -33.28
CA HIS A 282 2.57 -11.12 -33.51
C HIS A 282 2.02 -10.45 -32.24
N LEU A 283 1.86 -11.19 -31.14
CA LEU A 283 1.39 -10.65 -29.86
C LEU A 283 2.54 -10.30 -28.91
N LEU A 284 3.79 -10.63 -29.28
CA LEU A 284 4.95 -10.56 -28.40
C LEU A 284 5.11 -9.18 -27.75
N PRO A 285 5.19 -8.04 -28.46
CA PRO A 285 5.53 -6.76 -27.82
C PRO A 285 4.51 -6.33 -26.75
N VAL A 286 3.22 -6.50 -27.05
CA VAL A 286 2.14 -6.11 -26.13
C VAL A 286 2.01 -7.10 -24.97
N ILE A 287 2.15 -8.40 -25.22
CA ILE A 287 2.09 -9.41 -24.17
C ILE A 287 3.29 -9.26 -23.23
N TYR A 288 4.51 -9.07 -23.73
CA TYR A 288 5.68 -8.85 -22.88
C TYR A 288 5.50 -7.64 -21.97
N ALA A 289 5.08 -6.50 -22.51
CA ALA A 289 4.85 -5.29 -21.70
C ALA A 289 3.82 -5.56 -20.58
N ARG A 290 2.73 -6.26 -20.88
CA ARG A 290 1.72 -6.63 -19.88
C ARG A 290 2.27 -7.61 -18.85
N ILE A 291 3.01 -8.63 -19.27
CA ILE A 291 3.60 -9.60 -18.36
C ILE A 291 4.60 -8.94 -17.42
N HIS A 292 5.49 -8.06 -17.92
CA HIS A 292 6.40 -7.31 -17.06
C HIS A 292 5.66 -6.46 -16.03
N MET A 293 4.59 -5.77 -16.45
CA MET A 293 3.75 -5.01 -15.52
C MET A 293 3.10 -5.93 -14.45
N LEU A 294 2.58 -7.09 -14.87
CA LEU A 294 1.97 -8.05 -13.94
C LEU A 294 2.98 -8.66 -12.98
N THR A 295 4.22 -8.93 -13.42
CA THR A 295 5.31 -9.39 -12.55
C THR A 295 5.64 -8.36 -11.49
N ILE A 296 5.83 -7.09 -11.89
CA ILE A 296 6.11 -6.00 -10.94
C ILE A 296 4.95 -5.81 -9.96
N LEU A 297 3.70 -5.92 -10.43
CA LEU A 297 2.52 -5.86 -9.57
C LEU A 297 2.49 -7.02 -8.57
N ASN A 298 2.78 -8.24 -9.02
CA ASN A 298 2.83 -9.43 -8.17
C ASN A 298 3.91 -9.29 -7.09
N ASP A 299 5.10 -8.85 -7.46
CA ASP A 299 6.22 -8.66 -6.54
C ASP A 299 5.94 -7.55 -5.53
N THR A 300 5.32 -6.45 -5.98
CA THR A 300 4.84 -5.38 -5.09
C THR A 300 3.83 -5.92 -4.08
N LEU A 301 2.87 -6.73 -4.53
CA LEU A 301 1.86 -7.31 -3.66
C LEU A 301 2.46 -8.28 -2.64
N LYS A 302 3.39 -9.14 -3.07
CA LYS A 302 4.15 -10.04 -2.19
C LYS A 302 4.94 -9.26 -1.14
N LEU A 303 5.55 -8.15 -1.53
CA LEU A 303 6.25 -7.27 -0.60
C LEU A 303 5.29 -6.64 0.42
N CYS A 304 4.12 -6.16 0.00
CA CYS A 304 3.10 -5.65 0.92
C CYS A 304 2.65 -6.73 1.93
N LEU A 305 2.44 -7.97 1.48
CA LEU A 305 2.10 -9.08 2.37
C LEU A 305 3.25 -9.38 3.35
N LYS A 306 4.50 -9.35 2.88
CA LYS A 306 5.69 -9.52 3.73
C LYS A 306 5.78 -8.45 4.81
N ILE A 307 5.49 -7.18 4.50
CA ILE A 307 5.41 -6.09 5.48
C ILE A 307 4.35 -6.39 6.55
N LEU A 308 3.21 -6.95 6.14
CA LEU A 308 2.14 -7.38 7.06
C LEU A 308 2.45 -8.69 7.79
N ASN A 309 3.62 -9.30 7.55
CA ASN A 309 3.99 -10.62 8.04
C ASN A 309 2.99 -11.73 7.64
N ILE A 310 2.43 -11.59 6.43
CA ILE A 310 1.51 -12.54 5.79
C ILE A 310 2.26 -13.28 4.69
N LYS A 311 2.14 -14.62 4.65
CA LYS A 311 2.73 -15.42 3.57
C LYS A 311 1.90 -15.26 2.30
N SER A 312 2.56 -14.99 1.18
CA SER A 312 1.90 -14.97 -0.14
C SER A 312 1.52 -16.38 -0.58
N VAL A 313 0.43 -16.48 -1.33
CA VAL A 313 -0.05 -17.74 -1.92
C VAL A 313 0.35 -17.80 -3.39
N SER A 314 1.07 -18.85 -3.77
CA SER A 314 1.48 -19.06 -5.16
C SER A 314 0.48 -19.84 -6.01
N GLN A 315 -0.43 -20.60 -5.37
CA GLN A 315 -1.48 -21.38 -6.02
C GLN A 315 -2.71 -21.47 -5.11
N MET A 316 -3.90 -21.32 -5.68
CA MET A 316 -5.20 -21.59 -5.06
C MET A 316 -5.99 -22.52 -5.97
#